data_AF-A0A1I3Y568-F1
#
_entry.id   AF-A0A1I3Y568-F1
#
_cell.length_a   1.000
_cell.length_b   1.000
_cell.length_c   1.000
_cell.angle_alpha   90.00
_cell.angle_beta   90.00
_cell.angle_gamma   90.00
#
_symmetry.space_group_name_H-M   'P 1'
#
loop_
_entity.id
_entity.type
_entity.pdbx_description
1 polymer ?
#
loop_
_entity_poly.entity_id
_entity_poly.type
_entity_poly.pdbx_seq_one_letter_code
_entity_poly.pdbx_strand_id
1 'polypeptide(L)' 'MDPRAGIDEAMAGLENLDQVPLAEHVERFDAVHSQLTAALSAIDRV' A
#
# COMPACT_ATOMS: atom_id res chain seq x y z
N MET A 1 -5.35 8.87 -13.82
CA MET A 1 -5.54 7.83 -12.79
C MET A 1 -5.90 8.58 -11.52
N ASP A 2 -7.00 8.24 -10.84
CA ASP A 2 -7.38 8.93 -9.58
C ASP A 2 -6.34 8.53 -8.52
N PRO A 3 -5.59 9.46 -7.93
CA PRO A 3 -4.60 9.12 -6.93
C PRO A 3 -5.19 8.43 -5.70
N ARG A 4 -6.47 8.68 -5.40
CA ARG A 4 -7.19 8.00 -4.32
C ARG A 4 -7.36 6.51 -4.59
N ALA A 5 -7.52 6.11 -5.86
CA ALA A 5 -7.57 4.69 -6.23
C ALA A 5 -6.23 3.98 -5.96
N GLY A 6 -5.10 4.68 -6.12
CA GLY A 6 -3.78 4.12 -5.77
C GLY A 6 -3.56 3.98 -4.26
N ILE A 7 -4.18 4.85 -3.46
CA ILE A 7 -4.19 4.72 -1.99
C ILE A 7 -5.06 3.53 -1.58
N ASP A 8 -6.26 3.38 -2.16
CA ASP A 8 -7.16 2.26 -1.86
C ASP A 8 -6.52 0.91 -2.22
N GLU A 9 -5.83 0.84 -3.38
CA GLU A 9 -5.09 -0.35 -3.80
C GLU A 9 -3.92 -0.69 -2.85
N ALA A 10 -3.17 0.32 -2.40
CA ALA A 10 -2.12 0.10 -1.42
C ALA A 10 -2.69 -0.41 -0.08
N MET A 11 -3.81 0.16 0.38
CA MET A 11 -4.43 -0.26 1.64
C MET A 11 -5.03 -1.67 1.57
N ALA A 12 -5.51 -2.11 0.40
CA ALA A 12 -5.98 -3.48 0.18
C ALA A 12 -4.87 -4.53 0.41
N GLY A 13 -3.59 -4.16 0.23
CA GLY A 13 -2.44 -5.02 0.53
C GLY A 13 -2.28 -5.40 2.01
N LEU A 14 -2.97 -4.70 2.92
CA LEU A 14 -2.98 -4.99 4.36
C LEU A 14 -4.20 -5.82 4.81
N GLU A 15 -5.08 -6.20 3.89
CA GLU A 15 -6.21 -7.06 4.24
C GLU A 15 -5.73 -8.49 4.56
N ASN A 16 -6.46 -9.18 5.43
CA ASN A 16 -6.22 -10.59 5.78
C ASN A 16 -4.80 -10.89 6.32
N LEU A 17 -4.16 -9.92 6.98
CA LEU A 17 -2.84 -10.14 7.61
C LEU A 17 -2.88 -11.22 8.70
N ASP A 18 -4.02 -11.41 9.36
CA ASP A 18 -4.25 -12.49 10.33
C ASP A 18 -4.21 -13.90 9.71
N GLN A 19 -4.36 -13.99 8.38
CA GLN A 19 -4.32 -15.24 7.64
C GLN A 19 -2.91 -15.63 7.17
N VAL A 20 -1.91 -14.79 7.43
CA VAL A 20 -0.52 -15.06 7.06
C VAL A 20 0.44 -15.03 8.25
N PRO A 21 1.56 -15.77 8.19
CA PRO A 21 2.61 -15.70 9.19
C PRO A 21 3.11 -14.27 9.43
N LEU A 22 3.44 -13.95 10.68
CA LEU A 22 3.99 -12.64 11.07
C LEU A 22 5.25 -12.25 10.26
N ALA A 23 6.04 -13.23 9.83
CA ALA A 23 7.20 -13.00 8.98
C ALA A 23 6.84 -12.37 7.62
N GLU A 24 5.67 -12.68 7.07
CA GLU A 24 5.17 -12.12 5.80
C GLU A 24 4.58 -10.72 5.97
N HIS A 25 4.27 -10.29 7.21
CA HIS A 25 3.73 -8.96 7.46
C HIS A 25 4.73 -7.90 7.04
N VAL A 26 6.02 -8.10 7.34
CA VAL A 26 7.09 -7.12 7.04
C VAL A 26 7.16 -6.83 5.54
N GLU A 27 7.13 -7.87 4.70
CA GLU A 27 7.17 -7.73 3.24
C GLU A 27 5.91 -7.02 2.72
N ARG A 28 4.73 -7.37 3.25
CA ARG A 28 3.47 -6.68 2.89
C ARG A 28 3.48 -5.21 3.31
N PHE A 29 3.95 -4.90 4.51
CA PHE A 29 4.06 -3.52 4.98
C PHE A 29 5.03 -2.71 4.12
N ASP A 30 6.15 -3.28 3.70
CA ASP A 30 7.10 -2.61 2.80
C ASP A 30 6.49 -2.34 1.42
N ALA A 31 5.79 -3.33 0.86
CA ALA A 31 5.09 -3.19 -0.42
C ALA A 31 4.03 -2.08 -0.37
N VAL A 32 3.20 -2.05 0.67
CA VAL A 32 2.17 -1.02 0.87
C VAL A 32 2.79 0.35 1.08
N HIS A 33 3.86 0.44 1.88
CA HIS A 33 4.58 1.70 2.10
C HIS A 33 5.15 2.28 0.79
N SER A 34 5.74 1.43 -0.05
CA SER A 34 6.26 1.82 -1.36
C SER A 34 5.16 2.31 -2.30
N GLN A 35 4.03 1.57 -2.38
CA GLN A 35 2.88 1.95 -3.21
C GLN A 35 2.23 3.25 -2.73
N LEU A 36 2.05 3.41 -1.43
CA LEU A 36 1.47 4.62 -0.85
C LEU A 36 2.36 5.84 -1.10
N THR A 37 3.69 5.68 -0.97
CA THR A 37 4.66 6.73 -1.28
C THR A 37 4.57 7.15 -2.74
N ALA A 38 4.45 6.19 -3.67
CA ALA A 38 4.29 6.48 -5.09
C ALA A 38 2.97 7.20 -5.40
N ALA A 39 1.85 6.75 -4.81
CA ALA A 39 0.53 7.37 -4.96
C ALA A 39 0.52 8.80 -4.43
N LEU A 40 1.05 9.04 -3.22
CA LEU A 40 1.15 10.38 -2.62
C LEU A 40 2.09 11.30 -3.42
N SER A 41 3.23 10.79 -3.89
CA SER A 41 4.16 11.56 -4.73
C SER A 41 3.53 11.97 -6.08
N ALA A 42 2.58 11.18 -6.60
CA ALA A 42 1.83 11.53 -7.80
C ALA A 42 0.80 12.64 -7.54
N ILE A 43 0.25 12.73 -6.32
CA ILE A 43 -0.66 13.83 -5.91
C ILE A 43 0.12 15.14 -5.77
N ASP A 44 1.28 15.08 -5.11
CA ASP A 44 2.13 16.26 -4.84
C ASP A 44 2.65 16.92 -6.12
N ARG A 45 2.61 16.21 -7.26
CA ARG A 45 3.04 16.69 -8.57
C ARG A 45 1.96 17.43 -9.38
N VAL A 46 0.76 17.61 -8.82
CA VAL A 46 -0.38 18.29 -9.46
C VAL A 46 -0.36 19.79 -9.20
#